data_AF-A0A840H2F7-F1
#
_entry.id   AF-A0A840H2F7-F1
#
_cell.length_a   1.000
_cell.length_b   1.000
_cell.length_c   1.000
_cell.angle_alpha   90.00
_cell.angle_beta   90.00
_cell.angle_gamma   90.00
#
_symmetry.space_group_name_H-M   'P 1'
#
loop_
_entity.id
_entity.type
_entity.pdbx_description
1 polymer ?
#
loop_
_entity_poly.entity_id
_entity_poly.type
_entity_poly.pdbx_seq_one_letter_code
_entity_poly.pdbx_strand_id
1 'polypeptide(L)' 'MPKENCLIVRAAGKRLDLLRGEAARIAKRANVRWWTDRAEIGTKFCFEDSKAKELFAITCDSLGITSQDG' A
#
# COMPACT_ATOMS: atom_id res chain seq x y z
N MET A 1 16.09 4.63 -11.86
CA MET A 1 14.85 5.10 -11.19
C MET A 1 14.66 4.21 -9.99
N PRO A 2 14.65 4.74 -8.74
CA PRO A 2 14.72 3.88 -7.58
C PRO A 2 13.47 3.00 -7.57
N LYS A 3 13.68 1.70 -7.36
CA LYS A 3 12.66 0.63 -7.31
C LYS A 3 11.65 0.96 -6.22
N GLU A 4 10.67 1.76 -6.62
CA GLU A 4 9.25 1.70 -6.30
C GLU A 4 8.96 1.14 -4.91
N ASN A 5 8.74 2.04 -3.94
CA ASN A 5 8.31 1.68 -2.58
C ASN A 5 6.86 1.19 -2.64
N CYS A 6 6.68 0.00 -3.21
CA CYS A 6 5.39 -0.54 -3.56
C CYS A 6 5.14 -1.91 -2.94
N LEU A 7 3.88 -2.16 -2.67
CA LEU A 7 3.40 -3.37 -2.03
C LEU A 7 2.18 -3.87 -2.81
N ILE A 8 2.24 -5.10 -3.31
CA ILE A 8 1.11 -5.77 -3.95
C ILE A 8 0.24 -6.38 -2.86
N VAL A 9 -1.02 -5.98 -2.84
CA VAL A 9 -1.99 -6.43 -1.83
C VAL A 9 -3.11 -7.24 -2.48
N ARG A 10 -3.39 -8.41 -1.89
CA ARG A 10 -4.46 -9.32 -2.33
C ARG A 10 -5.75 -9.00 -1.58
N ALA A 11 -6.43 -7.94 -1.99
CA ALA A 11 -7.71 -7.51 -1.43
C ALA A 11 -8.69 -7.07 -2.53
N ALA A 12 -9.99 -7.17 -2.25
CA ALA A 12 -11.06 -6.76 -3.16
C ALA A 12 -12.22 -6.11 -2.39
N GLY A 13 -13.05 -5.35 -3.11
CA GLY A 13 -14.25 -4.69 -2.57
C GLY A 13 -13.95 -3.82 -1.35
N LYS A 14 -14.78 -3.95 -0.30
CA LYS A 14 -14.67 -3.15 0.94
C LYS A 14 -13.29 -3.21 1.60
N ARG A 15 -12.59 -4.34 1.52
CA ARG A 15 -11.23 -4.47 2.09
C ARG A 15 -10.22 -3.63 1.31
N LEU A 16 -10.36 -3.56 -0.01
CA LEU A 16 -9.51 -2.72 -0.85
C LEU A 16 -9.77 -1.24 -0.60
N ASP A 17 -11.03 -0.84 -0.40
CA ASP A 17 -11.39 0.54 -0.09
C ASP A 17 -10.87 0.98 1.29
N LEU A 18 -10.92 0.09 2.27
CA LEU A 18 -10.29 0.32 3.58
C LEU A 18 -8.79 0.57 3.44
N LEU A 19 -8.09 -0.27 2.66
CA LEU A 19 -6.66 -0.10 2.42
C LEU A 19 -6.31 1.21 1.72
N ARG A 20 -7.14 1.67 0.79
CA ARG A 20 -6.97 3.00 0.17
C ARG A 20 -7.09 4.13 1.20
N GLY A 21 -8.02 4.01 2.15
CA GLY A 21 -8.15 4.93 3.28
C GLY A 21 -6.89 4.94 4.16
N GLU A 22 -6.37 3.75 4.49
CA GLU A 22 -5.15 3.62 5.29
C GLU A 22 -3.91 4.16 4.58
N ALA A 23 -3.74 3.86 3.29
CA ALA A 23 -2.66 4.40 2.48
C ALA A 23 -2.70 5.93 2.44
N ALA A 24 -3.88 6.53 2.21
CA ALA A 24 -4.06 7.97 2.25
C ALA A 24 -3.72 8.58 3.62
N ARG A 25 -4.12 7.92 4.72
CA ARG A 25 -3.81 8.36 6.08
C ARG A 25 -2.31 8.34 6.36
N ILE A 26 -1.62 7.28 5.96
CA ILE A 26 -0.16 7.13 6.11
C ILE A 26 0.57 8.19 5.29
N ALA A 27 0.22 8.31 4.01
CA ALA A 27 0.82 9.28 3.09
C ALA A 27 0.66 10.73 3.60
N LYS A 28 -0.54 11.08 4.08
CA LYS A 28 -0.81 12.39 4.69
C LYS A 28 0.06 12.66 5.93
N ARG A 29 0.24 11.67 6.81
CA ARG A 29 1.06 11.82 8.01
C ARG A 29 2.55 11.94 7.70
N ALA A 30 3.01 11.23 6.67
CA ALA A 30 4.40 11.27 6.22
C ALA A 30 4.70 12.44 5.27
N ASN A 31 3.68 13.21 4.85
CA ASN A 31 3.80 14.28 3.85
C ASN A 31 4.42 13.80 2.52
N VAL A 32 3.94 12.64 2.04
CA VAL A 32 4.41 12.02 0.79
C VAL A 32 3.22 11.72 -0.12
N ARG A 33 3.47 11.57 -1.42
CA ARG A 33 2.45 11.07 -2.35
C ARG A 33 2.37 9.55 -2.30
N TRP A 34 1.20 9.06 -2.71
CA TRP A 34 0.93 7.64 -2.90
C TRP A 34 0.00 7.46 -4.10
N TRP A 35 0.04 6.28 -4.71
CA TRP A 35 -0.83 5.91 -5.82
C TRP A 35 -1.07 4.40 -5.84
N THR A 36 -2.01 3.97 -6.67
CA THR A 36 -2.27 2.55 -6.90
C THR A 36 -2.17 2.20 -8.36
N ASP A 37 -1.55 1.07 -8.65
CA ASP A 37 -1.49 0.47 -9.98
C ASP A 37 -2.12 -0.92 -9.98
N ARG A 38 -2.50 -1.39 -11.18
CA ARG A 38 -2.92 -2.78 -11.36
C ARG A 38 -1.69 -3.69 -11.35
N ALA A 39 -1.74 -4.76 -10.57
CA ALA A 39 -0.78 -5.85 -10.64
C ALA A 39 -1.44 -7.08 -11.29
N GLU A 40 -0.63 -8.01 -11.80
CA GLU A 40 -1.11 -9.28 -12.34
C GLU A 40 -1.91 -10.08 -11.29
N ILE A 41 -1.53 -9.95 -10.01
CA ILE A 41 -2.22 -10.58 -8.87
C ILE A 41 -2.48 -9.52 -7.80
N GLY A 42 -3.62 -8.83 -7.88
CA GLY A 42 -4.08 -7.87 -6.86
C GLY A 42 -3.88 -6.41 -7.24
N THR A 43 -3.72 -5.55 -6.23
CA THR A 43 -3.51 -4.10 -6.43
C THR A 43 -2.16 -3.70 -5.85
N LYS A 44 -1.36 -2.97 -6.63
CA LYS A 44 -0.07 -2.43 -6.19
C LYS A 44 -0.32 -1.07 -5.53
N PHE A 45 0.13 -0.91 -4.29
CA PHE A 45 0.11 0.34 -3.54
C PHE A 45 1.52 0.89 -3.48
N CYS A 46 1.72 2.11 -3.97
CA CYS A 46 3.03 2.73 -4.09
C CYS A 46 3.11 4.02 -3.28
N PHE A 47 4.27 4.27 -2.70
CA PHE A 47 4.59 5.46 -1.92
C PHE A 47 5.87 6.11 -2.45
N GLU A 48 6.03 7.42 -2.27
CA GLU A 48 7.30 8.09 -2.58
C GLU A 48 8.42 7.68 -1.60
N ASP A 49 8.06 7.31 -0.38
CA ASP A 49 8.99 7.00 0.72
C ASP A 49 8.89 5.55 1.20
N SER A 50 10.03 4.97 1.58
CA SER A 50 10.13 3.57 2.01
C SER A 50 9.50 3.32 3.38
N LYS A 51 9.57 4.29 4.31
CA LYS A 51 8.96 4.15 5.64
C LYS A 51 7.44 4.15 5.53
N ALA A 52 6.87 4.94 4.61
CA ALA A 52 5.44 4.90 4.32
C ALA A 52 5.01 3.51 3.81
N LYS A 53 5.80 2.88 2.94
CA LYS A 53 5.58 1.49 2.50
C LYS A 53 5.63 0.51 3.67
N GLU A 54 6.64 0.60 4.52
CA GLU A 54 6.79 -0.29 5.70
C GLU A 54 5.61 -0.17 6.67
N LEU A 55 5.18 1.05 6.98
CA LEU A 55 3.98 1.30 7.81
C LEU A 55 2.72 0.72 7.17
N PHE A 56 2.61 0.80 5.85
CA PHE A 56 1.49 0.22 5.13
C PHE A 56 1.52 -1.31 5.14
N ALA A 57 2.69 -1.94 5.03
CA ALA A 57 2.85 -3.39 5.17
C ALA A 57 2.43 -3.88 6.56
N ILE A 58 2.88 -3.21 7.62
CA ILE A 58 2.46 -3.50 9.01
C ILE A 58 0.93 -3.37 9.16
N THR A 59 0.34 -2.36 8.51
CA THR A 59 -1.12 -2.16 8.52
C THR A 59 -1.83 -3.33 7.82
N CYS A 60 -1.34 -3.78 6.67
CA CYS A 60 -1.89 -4.95 5.96
C CYS A 60 -1.85 -6.20 6.84
N ASP A 61 -0.72 -6.48 7.50
CA ASP A 61 -0.55 -7.61 8.41
C ASP A 61 -1.53 -7.53 9.60
N SER A 62 -1.69 -6.35 10.20
CA SER A 62 -2.63 -6.14 11.31
C SER A 62 -4.09 -6.39 10.94
N LEU A 63 -4.43 -6.23 9.65
CA LEU A 63 -5.76 -6.47 9.09
C LEU A 63 -5.92 -7.91 8.56
N GLY A 64 -4.88 -8.75 8.68
CA GLY A 64 -4.86 -10.11 8.14
C GLY A 64 -4.89 -10.16 6.62
N ILE A 65 -4.36 -9.13 5.95
CA ILE A 65 -4.35 -9.04 4.49
C ILE A 65 -2.95 -9.38 3.97
N THR A 66 -2.88 -10.42 3.15
CA THR A 66 -1.63 -10.83 2.50
C THR A 66 -1.11 -9.75 1.56
N SER A 67 0.15 -9.39 1.76
CA SER A 67 0.88 -8.43 0.95
C SER A 67 2.27 -8.96 0.60
N GLN A 68 2.84 -8.49 -0.50
CA GLN A 68 4.20 -8.84 -0.93
C GLN A 68 4.84 -7.63 -1.62
N ASP A 69 6.16 -7.54 -1.63
CA ASP A 69 6.86 -6.49 -2.39
C ASP A 69 6.53 -6.56 -3.89
N GLY A 70 6.43 -5.40 -4.54
CA GLY A 70 5.85 -5.24 -5.87
C GLY A 70 6.65 -4.40 -6.85
#